data_AF-A0A2N2EPE7-F1
#
_entry.id   AF-A0A2N2EPE7-F1
#
_cell.length_a   1.000
_cell.length_b   1.000
_cell.length_c   1.000
_cell.angle_alpha   90.00
_cell.angle_beta   90.00
_cell.angle_gamma   90.00
#
_symmetry.space_group_name_H-M   'P 1'
#
loop_
_entity.id
_entity.type
_entity.pdbx_description
1 polymer ?
#
loop_
_entity_poly.entity_id
_entity_poly.type
_entity_poly.pdbx_seq_one_letter_code
_entity_poly.pdbx_strand_id
1 'polypeptide(L)'
;MVALAARLRYTTLVVKFKEVYKKLGKMKNTPNERPFILSKDTLDTANSFAWFFMDAFWMLGLNGAGLAFIVPTVLTGLGLLYIEKRPAVFRINLAINCWIWMNTAWMLSDALARPGLMVWARAMFAGGVFFILAALLSAGGLRETFSHFRRFRTPRWLGDNA
;
A
#
# COMPACT_ATOMS: atom_id res chain seq x y z
N MET A 1 -44.34 -17.88 22.45
CA MET A 1 -43.53 -16.69 22.77
C MET A 1 -42.11 -16.69 22.19
N VAL A 2 -41.44 -17.84 22.04
CA VAL A 2 -40.05 -17.93 21.52
C VAL A 2 -39.89 -17.48 20.04
N ALA A 3 -40.84 -17.79 19.17
CA ALA A 3 -40.78 -17.43 17.75
C ALA A 3 -40.85 -15.91 17.49
N LEU A 4 -41.56 -15.16 18.35
CA LEU A 4 -41.69 -13.69 18.22
C LEU A 4 -40.39 -12.99 18.61
N ALA A 5 -39.70 -13.49 19.65
CA ALA A 5 -38.41 -12.98 20.09
C ALA A 5 -37.29 -13.24 19.07
N ALA A 6 -37.31 -14.40 18.39
CA ALA A 6 -36.37 -14.70 17.31
C ALA A 6 -36.58 -13.79 16.09
N ARG A 7 -37.85 -13.51 15.73
CA ARG A 7 -38.20 -12.63 14.61
C ARG A 7 -37.79 -11.17 14.86
N LEU A 8 -37.91 -10.69 16.10
CA LEU A 8 -37.45 -9.36 16.52
C LEU A 8 -35.92 -9.24 16.53
N ARG A 9 -35.19 -10.28 16.99
CA ARG A 9 -33.72 -10.27 16.92
C ARG A 9 -33.22 -10.27 15.47
N TYR A 10 -33.86 -11.03 14.59
CA TYR A 10 -33.48 -11.09 13.18
C TYR A 10 -33.68 -9.76 12.43
N THR A 11 -34.84 -9.09 12.61
CA THR A 11 -35.06 -7.77 12.00
C THR A 11 -34.10 -6.71 12.53
N THR A 12 -33.79 -6.74 13.83
CA THR A 12 -32.80 -5.81 14.42
C THR A 12 -31.40 -6.04 13.86
N LEU A 13 -31.02 -7.31 13.63
CA LEU A 13 -29.73 -7.68 13.04
C LEU A 13 -29.63 -7.22 11.58
N VAL A 14 -30.68 -7.43 10.78
CA VAL A 14 -30.72 -7.02 9.37
C VAL A 14 -30.69 -5.50 9.22
N VAL A 15 -31.35 -4.76 10.11
CA VAL A 15 -31.31 -3.28 10.12
C VAL A 15 -29.91 -2.77 10.50
N LYS A 16 -29.28 -3.34 11.54
CA LYS A 16 -27.88 -3.04 11.87
C LYS A 16 -26.94 -3.36 10.72
N PHE A 17 -27.15 -4.48 10.02
CA PHE A 17 -26.32 -4.86 8.88
C PHE A 17 -26.48 -3.89 7.71
N LYS A 18 -27.70 -3.46 7.39
CA LYS A 18 -27.96 -2.44 6.36
C LYS A 18 -27.38 -1.07 6.72
N GLU A 19 -27.43 -0.66 7.99
CA GLU A 19 -26.78 0.58 8.43
C GLU A 19 -25.26 0.49 8.34
N VAL A 20 -24.66 -0.62 8.76
CA VAL A 20 -23.22 -0.87 8.61
C VAL A 20 -22.83 -0.86 7.14
N TYR A 21 -23.60 -1.51 6.26
CA TYR A 21 -23.33 -1.50 4.82
C TYR A 21 -23.48 -0.11 4.19
N LYS A 22 -24.47 0.67 4.63
CA LYS A 22 -24.66 2.08 4.20
C LYS A 22 -23.55 2.99 4.71
N LYS A 23 -22.97 2.68 5.87
CA LYS A 23 -21.82 3.39 6.47
C LYS A 23 -20.51 2.99 5.79
N LEU A 24 -20.36 1.72 5.39
CA LEU A 24 -19.23 1.20 4.62
C LEU A 24 -19.23 1.71 3.18
N GLY A 25 -20.39 1.78 2.51
CA GLY A 25 -20.55 2.41 1.19
C GLY A 25 -20.39 3.93 1.20
N LYS A 26 -20.33 4.55 2.39
CA LYS A 26 -20.05 5.98 2.61
C LYS A 26 -18.62 6.27 3.06
N MET A 27 -17.69 5.31 2.98
CA MET A 27 -16.25 5.63 3.01
C MET A 27 -15.84 6.27 1.68
N LYS A 28 -16.47 7.41 1.36
CA LYS A 28 -15.95 8.41 0.44
C LYS A 28 -14.63 8.90 1.04
N ASN A 29 -13.59 8.84 0.20
CA ASN A 29 -12.28 9.47 0.33
C ASN A 29 -12.16 10.38 1.55
N THR A 30 -11.20 10.06 2.42
CA THR A 30 -10.83 11.00 3.48
C THR A 30 -10.49 12.35 2.84
N PRO A 31 -10.71 13.50 3.50
CA PRO A 31 -10.52 14.83 2.87
C PRO A 31 -9.10 15.08 2.32
N ASN A 32 -8.15 14.20 2.65
CA ASN A 32 -6.76 14.24 2.21
C ASN A 32 -6.43 13.32 1.03
N GLU A 33 -7.40 12.60 0.45
CA GLU A 33 -7.18 11.70 -0.68
C GLU A 33 -7.69 12.35 -1.98
N ARG A 34 -6.97 12.15 -3.08
CA ARG A 34 -7.48 12.50 -4.42
C ARG A 34 -8.50 11.45 -4.88
N PRO A 35 -9.51 11.84 -5.67
CA PRO A 35 -10.41 10.86 -6.27
C PRO A 35 -9.61 9.94 -7.18
N PHE A 36 -9.64 8.64 -6.87
CA PHE A 36 -9.03 7.59 -7.67
C PHE A 36 -10.00 6.41 -7.77
N ILE A 37 -9.85 5.59 -8.82
CA ILE A 37 -10.77 4.49 -9.14
C ILE A 37 -10.72 3.41 -8.04
N LEU A 38 -9.55 3.22 -7.44
CA LEU A 38 -9.28 2.21 -6.41
C LEU A 38 -9.05 2.86 -5.04
N SER A 39 -9.46 2.15 -3.98
CA SER A 39 -9.15 2.56 -2.61
C SER A 39 -7.65 2.46 -2.34
N LYS A 40 -7.13 3.34 -1.48
CA LYS A 40 -5.72 3.33 -1.08
C LYS A 40 -5.26 1.97 -0.54
N ASP A 41 -6.09 1.32 0.28
CA ASP A 41 -5.77 0.03 0.89
C ASP A 41 -5.70 -1.09 -0.16
N THR A 42 -6.60 -1.07 -1.15
CA THR A 42 -6.57 -2.02 -2.28
C THR A 42 -5.31 -1.80 -3.13
N LEU A 43 -4.98 -0.54 -3.43
CA LEU A 43 -3.79 -0.18 -4.22
C LEU A 43 -2.50 -0.61 -3.53
N ASP A 44 -2.43 -0.44 -2.23
CA ASP A 44 -1.28 -0.84 -1.45
C ASP A 44 -1.11 -2.36 -1.36
N THR A 45 -2.22 -3.07 -1.15
CA THR A 45 -2.22 -4.53 -1.15
C THR A 45 -1.80 -5.06 -2.52
N ALA A 46 -2.35 -4.48 -3.59
CA ALA A 46 -1.99 -4.82 -4.96
C ALA A 46 -0.53 -4.51 -5.27
N ASN A 47 -0.01 -3.37 -4.81
CA ASN A 47 1.40 -3.00 -4.99
C ASN A 47 2.33 -3.99 -4.26
N SER A 48 2.06 -4.26 -2.99
CA SER A 48 2.86 -5.19 -2.18
C SER A 48 2.84 -6.60 -2.76
N PHE A 49 1.68 -7.05 -3.24
CA PHE A 49 1.53 -8.34 -3.90
C PHE A 49 2.31 -8.38 -5.22
N ALA A 50 2.11 -7.40 -6.10
CA ALA A 50 2.78 -7.35 -7.40
C ALA A 50 4.31 -7.29 -7.23
N TRP A 51 4.79 -6.47 -6.29
CA TRP A 51 6.20 -6.36 -5.97
C TRP A 51 6.77 -7.68 -5.42
N PHE A 52 6.09 -8.33 -4.48
CA PHE A 52 6.53 -9.61 -3.94
C PHE A 52 6.67 -10.68 -5.02
N PHE A 53 5.68 -10.80 -5.92
CA PHE A 53 5.73 -11.77 -7.02
C PHE A 53 6.79 -11.40 -8.06
N MET A 54 6.98 -10.11 -8.34
CA MET A 54 8.05 -9.61 -9.21
C MET A 54 9.42 -10.12 -8.73
N ASP A 55 9.74 -9.88 -7.45
CA ASP A 55 11.01 -10.29 -6.85
C ASP A 55 11.11 -11.83 -6.73
N ALA A 56 10.04 -12.52 -6.37
CA ALA A 56 10.01 -13.98 -6.29
C ALA A 56 10.27 -14.66 -7.64
N PHE A 57 9.60 -14.21 -8.71
CA PHE A 57 9.83 -14.77 -10.05
C PHE A 57 11.24 -14.47 -10.54
N TRP A 58 11.79 -13.30 -10.20
CA TRP A 58 13.17 -12.97 -10.52
C TRP A 58 14.16 -13.92 -9.83
N MET A 59 13.99 -14.15 -8.53
CA MET A 59 14.85 -15.07 -7.77
C MET A 59 14.76 -16.51 -8.26
N LEU A 60 13.61 -16.93 -8.79
CA LEU A 60 13.42 -18.26 -9.39
C LEU A 60 13.99 -18.36 -10.82
N GLY A 61 14.60 -17.29 -11.35
CA GLY A 61 15.12 -17.24 -12.72
C GLY A 61 14.05 -17.12 -13.81
N LEU A 62 12.79 -16.90 -13.42
CA LEU A 62 11.67 -16.69 -14.34
C LEU A 62 11.62 -15.23 -14.80
N ASN A 63 12.69 -14.79 -15.47
CA ASN A 63 12.94 -13.38 -15.80
C ASN A 63 11.77 -12.75 -16.58
N GLY A 64 11.16 -13.49 -17.52
CA GLY A 64 10.02 -12.98 -18.29
C GLY A 64 8.78 -12.67 -17.43
N ALA A 65 8.47 -13.53 -16.45
CA ALA A 65 7.38 -13.28 -15.50
C ALA A 65 7.70 -12.12 -14.57
N GLY A 66 8.94 -12.03 -14.08
CA GLY A 66 9.41 -10.88 -13.30
C GLY A 66 9.25 -9.56 -14.07
N LEU A 67 9.68 -9.51 -15.33
CA LEU A 67 9.53 -8.32 -16.17
C LEU A 67 8.06 -7.94 -16.42
N ALA A 68 7.17 -8.93 -16.59
CA ALA A 68 5.74 -8.67 -16.74
C ALA A 68 5.14 -8.01 -15.49
N PHE A 69 5.61 -8.39 -14.30
CA PHE A 69 5.16 -7.83 -13.02
C PHE A 69 5.75 -6.45 -12.68
N ILE A 70 6.76 -5.97 -13.41
CA ILE A 70 7.25 -4.58 -13.29
C ILE A 70 6.12 -3.58 -13.57
N VAL A 71 5.35 -3.81 -14.64
CA VAL A 71 4.27 -2.90 -15.07
C VAL A 71 3.22 -2.69 -13.97
N PRO A 72 2.55 -3.72 -13.43
CA PRO A 72 1.59 -3.52 -12.35
C PRO A 72 2.23 -2.94 -11.09
N THR A 73 3.48 -3.28 -10.77
CA THR A 73 4.19 -2.74 -9.60
C THR A 73 4.45 -1.25 -9.72
N VAL A 74 4.97 -0.78 -10.85
CA VAL A 74 5.22 0.64 -11.11
C VAL A 74 3.91 1.42 -11.17
N LEU A 75 2.89 0.92 -11.87
CA LEU A 75 1.60 1.59 -11.98
C LEU A 75 0.91 1.77 -10.62
N THR A 76 0.91 0.73 -9.79
CA THR A 76 0.33 0.80 -8.44
C THR A 76 1.16 1.69 -7.51
N GLY A 77 2.49 1.67 -7.63
CA GLY A 77 3.39 2.54 -6.86
C GLY A 77 3.19 4.03 -7.17
N LEU A 78 3.04 4.37 -8.45
CA LEU A 78 2.72 5.73 -8.89
C LEU A 78 1.31 6.15 -8.45
N GLY A 79 0.35 5.22 -8.48
CA GLY A 79 -1.00 5.44 -7.97
C GLY A 79 -1.00 5.82 -6.48
N LEU A 80 -0.21 5.13 -5.65
CA LEU A 80 -0.05 5.46 -4.23
C LEU A 80 0.56 6.85 -4.01
N LEU A 81 1.51 7.25 -4.85
CA LEU A 81 2.11 8.58 -4.79
C LEU A 81 1.10 9.67 -5.15
N TYR A 82 0.22 9.41 -6.12
CA TYR A 82 -0.80 10.37 -6.57
C TYR A 82 -1.94 10.57 -5.57
N ILE A 83 -2.41 9.51 -4.92
CA ILE A 83 -3.57 9.57 -4.01
C ILE A 83 -3.24 10.36 -2.74
N GLU A 84 -2.02 10.24 -2.22
CA GLU A 84 -1.63 10.78 -0.93
C GLU A 84 -1.28 12.28 -1.01
N LYS A 85 -1.99 13.11 -0.23
CA LYS A 85 -1.69 14.55 -0.13
C LYS A 85 -0.86 14.90 1.10
N ARG A 86 -0.79 14.03 2.11
CA ARG A 86 -0.09 14.35 3.37
C ARG A 86 1.43 14.32 3.13
N PRO A 87 2.17 15.40 3.44
CA PRO A 87 3.58 15.49 3.09
C PRO A 87 4.44 14.43 3.79
N ALA A 88 4.12 14.06 5.03
CA ALA A 88 4.84 13.01 5.76
C ALA A 88 4.70 11.63 5.09
N VAL A 89 3.48 11.25 4.73
CA VAL A 89 3.20 9.95 4.06
C VAL A 89 3.66 9.97 2.61
N PHE A 90 3.57 11.12 1.94
CA PHE A 90 4.08 11.32 0.58
C PHE A 90 5.58 11.04 0.48
N ARG A 91 6.40 11.51 1.44
CA ARG A 91 7.85 11.23 1.47
C ARG A 91 8.16 9.74 1.63
N ILE A 92 7.37 9.04 2.45
CA ILE A 92 7.48 7.57 2.59
C ILE A 92 7.11 6.88 1.27
N ASN A 93 5.99 7.27 0.65
CA ASN A 93 5.57 6.72 -0.63
C ASN A 93 6.60 7.01 -1.75
N LEU A 94 7.26 8.17 -1.69
CA LEU A 94 8.33 8.53 -2.62
C LEU A 94 9.56 7.65 -2.44
N ALA A 95 9.96 7.36 -1.18
CA ALA A 95 11.02 6.41 -0.90
C ALA A 95 10.71 5.00 -1.44
N ILE A 96 9.48 4.51 -1.23
CA ILE A 96 9.01 3.24 -1.79
C ILE A 96 9.06 3.26 -3.32
N ASN A 97 8.66 4.36 -3.96
CA ASN A 97 8.76 4.48 -5.41
C ASN A 97 10.22 4.46 -5.90
N CYS A 98 11.14 5.16 -5.22
CA CYS A 98 12.57 5.07 -5.53
C CYS A 98 13.07 3.62 -5.43
N TRP A 99 12.60 2.87 -4.45
CA TRP A 99 12.93 1.44 -4.31
C TRP A 99 12.40 0.60 -5.46
N ILE A 100 11.13 0.79 -5.85
CA ILE A 100 10.52 0.11 -7.01
C ILE A 100 11.31 0.40 -8.29
N TRP A 101 11.68 1.66 -8.52
CA TRP A 101 12.47 2.07 -9.68
C TRP A 101 13.88 1.48 -9.65
N MET A 102 14.49 1.38 -8.46
CA MET A 102 15.77 0.72 -8.28
C MET A 102 15.70 -0.77 -8.65
N ASN A 103 14.72 -1.52 -8.13
CA ASN A 103 14.52 -2.92 -8.47
C ASN A 103 14.23 -3.10 -9.96
N THR A 104 13.39 -2.25 -10.53
CA THR A 104 13.07 -2.24 -11.97
C THR A 104 14.33 -2.03 -12.81
N ALA A 105 15.15 -1.03 -12.48
CA ALA A 105 16.37 -0.74 -13.21
C ALA A 105 17.41 -1.85 -13.06
N TRP A 106 17.51 -2.46 -11.87
CA TRP A 106 18.38 -3.61 -11.62
C TRP A 106 17.96 -4.82 -12.45
N MET A 107 16.68 -5.21 -12.41
CA MET A 107 16.16 -6.34 -13.20
C MET A 107 16.31 -6.09 -14.70
N LEU A 108 16.03 -4.87 -15.18
CA LEU A 108 16.23 -4.53 -16.60
C LEU A 108 17.72 -4.51 -16.98
N SER A 109 18.61 -4.09 -16.08
CA SER A 109 20.06 -4.13 -16.30
C SER A 109 20.53 -5.55 -16.55
N ASP A 110 20.04 -6.47 -15.73
CA ASP A 110 20.40 -7.88 -15.78
C ASP A 110 19.75 -8.60 -16.98
N ALA A 111 18.44 -8.42 -17.23
CA ALA A 111 17.76 -8.98 -18.40
C ALA A 111 18.33 -8.49 -19.75
N LEU A 112 18.70 -7.21 -19.85
CA LEU A 112 19.20 -6.63 -21.10
C LEU A 112 20.73 -6.66 -21.20
N ALA A 113 21.42 -7.19 -20.18
CA ALA A 113 22.88 -7.14 -20.04
C ALA A 113 23.47 -5.73 -20.25
N ARG A 114 22.74 -4.68 -19.80
CA ARG A 114 23.14 -3.28 -19.96
C ARG A 114 23.64 -2.71 -18.63
N PRO A 115 24.97 -2.57 -18.43
CA PRO A 115 25.53 -2.14 -17.15
C PRO A 115 25.17 -0.68 -16.79
N GLY A 116 24.83 0.16 -17.78
CA GLY A 116 24.41 1.55 -17.52
C GLY A 116 23.14 1.65 -16.66
N LEU A 117 22.24 0.67 -16.74
CA LEU A 117 21.02 0.63 -15.91
C LEU A 117 21.34 0.34 -14.44
N MET A 118 22.44 -0.35 -14.16
CA MET A 118 22.90 -0.61 -12.79
C MET A 118 23.32 0.68 -12.07
N VAL A 119 23.86 1.66 -12.82
CA VAL A 119 24.19 2.98 -12.27
C VAL A 119 22.91 3.71 -11.84
N TRP A 120 21.85 3.63 -12.66
CA TRP A 120 20.54 4.16 -12.32
C TRP A 120 19.94 3.48 -11.09
N ALA A 121 20.03 2.15 -10.99
CA ALA A 121 19.58 1.42 -9.82
C ALA A 121 20.26 1.92 -8.54
N ARG A 122 21.60 2.08 -8.55
CA ARG A 122 22.35 2.61 -7.41
C ARG A 122 21.96 4.06 -7.06
N ALA A 123 21.74 4.91 -8.05
CA ALA A 123 21.28 6.28 -7.83
C ALA A 123 19.89 6.31 -7.18
N MET A 124 18.96 5.46 -7.65
CA MET A 124 17.62 5.34 -7.08
C MET A 124 17.63 4.74 -5.67
N PHE A 125 18.51 3.78 -5.40
CA PHE A 125 18.74 3.28 -4.04
C PHE A 125 19.15 4.40 -3.09
N ALA A 126 20.16 5.20 -3.47
CA ALA A 126 20.64 6.32 -2.68
C ALA A 126 19.53 7.36 -2.46
N GLY A 127 18.73 7.65 -3.49
CA GLY A 127 17.55 8.52 -3.38
C GLY A 127 16.50 7.98 -2.40
N GLY A 128 16.21 6.68 -2.45
CA GLY A 128 15.28 6.03 -1.52
C GLY A 128 15.75 6.15 -0.07
N VAL A 129 17.03 5.86 0.19
CA VAL A 129 17.64 6.04 1.53
C VAL A 129 17.55 7.49 1.99
N PHE A 130 17.88 8.45 1.11
CA PHE A 130 17.77 9.87 1.41
C PHE A 130 16.35 10.26 1.83
N PHE A 131 15.32 9.80 1.10
CA PHE A 131 13.92 10.11 1.46
C PHE A 131 13.48 9.45 2.76
N ILE A 132 13.93 8.24 3.07
CA ILE A 132 13.66 7.60 4.38
C ILE A 132 14.28 8.44 5.50
N LEU A 133 15.55 8.85 5.36
CA LEU A 133 16.23 9.68 6.34
C LEU A 133 15.53 11.04 6.50
N ALA A 134 15.16 11.68 5.40
CA ALA A 134 14.42 12.94 5.44
C ALA A 134 13.05 12.80 6.12
N ALA A 135 12.35 11.68 5.88
CA ALA A 135 11.08 11.38 6.55
C ALA A 135 11.28 11.16 8.06
N LEU A 136 12.33 10.44 8.46
CA LEU A 136 12.68 10.20 9.87
C LEU A 136 13.02 11.51 10.60
N LEU A 137 13.84 12.37 10.00
CA LEU A 137 14.21 13.66 10.58
C LEU A 137 13.00 14.60 10.71
N SER A 138 12.09 14.56 9.74
CA SER A 138 10.90 15.42 9.75
C SER A 138 9.84 14.99 10.75
N ALA A 139 9.84 13.74 11.19
CA ALA A 139 8.79 13.18 12.05
C ALA A 139 9.02 13.44 13.55
N GLY A 140 10.13 14.06 13.95
CA GLY A 140 10.41 14.43 15.34
C GLY A 140 10.60 13.26 16.33
N GLY A 141 10.29 12.02 15.93
CA GLY A 141 10.51 10.82 16.72
C GLY A 141 10.19 9.53 15.94
N LEU A 142 11.01 8.50 16.13
CA LEU A 142 10.86 7.17 15.49
C LEU A 142 9.47 6.57 15.72
N ARG A 143 8.87 6.82 16.88
CA ARG A 143 7.57 6.27 17.28
C ARG A 143 6.42 6.84 16.44
N GLU A 144 6.51 8.10 16.03
CA GLU A 144 5.54 8.75 15.14
C GLU A 144 5.65 8.16 13.72
N THR A 145 6.87 8.04 13.18
CA THR A 145 7.14 7.42 11.88
C THR A 145 6.71 5.96 11.84
N PHE A 146 7.06 5.17 12.85
CA PHE A 146 6.65 3.76 12.92
C PHE A 146 5.15 3.61 13.15
N SER A 147 4.45 4.58 13.73
CA SER A 147 2.98 4.54 13.83
C SER A 147 2.31 4.59 12.44
N HIS A 148 2.95 5.25 11.46
CA HIS A 148 2.52 5.21 10.05
C HIS A 148 2.83 3.86 9.37
N PHE A 149 3.91 3.18 9.78
CA PHE A 149 4.23 1.82 9.33
C PHE A 149 3.46 0.73 10.09
N ARG A 150 2.89 1.02 11.26
CA ARG A 150 2.08 0.10 12.06
C ARG A 150 0.70 -0.04 11.43
N ARG A 151 0.69 -0.63 10.24
CA ARG A 151 -0.47 -0.87 9.40
C ARG A 151 -1.41 -1.93 9.95
N PHE A 152 -0.96 -2.69 10.95
CA PHE A 152 -1.82 -3.52 11.78
C PHE A 152 -2.53 -2.65 12.82
N ARG A 153 -3.55 -1.91 12.37
CA ARG A 153 -4.66 -1.63 13.27
C ARG A 153 -5.27 -2.97 13.62
N THR A 154 -5.27 -3.32 14.90
CA THR A 154 -6.17 -4.34 15.44
C THR A 154 -7.56 -4.09 14.86
N PRO A 155 -8.29 -5.13 14.42
CA PRO A 155 -9.70 -5.00 14.12
C PRO A 155 -10.36 -4.33 15.33
N ARG A 156 -10.92 -3.13 15.15
CA ARG A 156 -11.58 -2.37 16.22
C ARG A 156 -12.76 -3.13 16.86
N TRP A 157 -13.14 -4.27 16.29
CA TRP A 157 -14.12 -5.22 16.79
C TRP A 157 -13.75 -5.94 18.11
N LEU A 158 -12.49 -5.90 18.56
CA LEU A 158 -12.08 -6.54 19.80
C LEU A 158 -12.07 -5.61 21.03
N GLY A 159 -12.41 -4.33 20.88
CA GLY A 159 -12.30 -3.34 21.95
C GLY A 159 -13.57 -3.06 22.78
N ASP A 160 -14.75 -3.50 22.33
CA ASP A 160 -16.02 -3.04 22.90
C ASP A 160 -16.67 -4.04 23.88
N ASN A 161 -15.95 -5.11 24.28
CA ASN A 161 -16.46 -6.16 25.18
C ASN A 161 -15.58 -6.43 26.42
N ALA A 162 -14.77 -5.46 26.86
CA ALA A 162 -14.04 -5.53 28.12
C ALA A 162 -14.51 -4.45 29.10
#